data_AF-A0A9P0TFE1-F1
#
_entry.id   AF-A0A9P0TFE1-F1
#
_cell.length_a   1.000
_cell.length_b   1.000
_cell.length_c   1.000
_cell.angle_alpha   90.00
_cell.angle_beta   90.00
_cell.angle_gamma   90.00
#
_symmetry.space_group_name_H-M   'P 1'
#
loop_
_entity.id
_entity.type
_entity.pdbx_description
1 polymer ?
#
loop_
_entity_poly.entity_id
_entity_poly.type
_entity_poly.pdbx_seq_one_letter_code
_entity_poly.pdbx_strand_id
1 'polypeptide(L)'
;MAQTAGVKPMTIAGRVASERERCIGMTDAERQWRKQWLKDQVLAPNEPVHVEEYWKERTNPIRRLYRKPLDALFEKLSPVLGVNRAADYRYITGKLGFIAVGVLAAHYYFKYGGNDWTKKGGWRVVTSKPIVLPGHPRFPFKSERVSDADYADRGFKDSVLIK
;
A
#
# COMPACT_ATOMS: atom_id res chain seq x y z
N MET A 1 -9.46 -21.69 2.09
CA MET A 1 -10.41 -22.52 2.87
C MET A 1 -10.59 -23.80 2.11
N ALA A 2 -10.24 -24.95 2.71
CA ALA A 2 -10.42 -26.24 2.04
C ALA A 2 -11.91 -26.44 1.74
N GLN A 3 -12.24 -26.83 0.51
CA GLN A 3 -13.61 -27.17 0.14
C GLN A 3 -13.98 -28.47 0.86
N THR A 4 -14.72 -28.39 1.95
CA THR A 4 -15.33 -29.58 2.56
C THR A 4 -16.46 -30.02 1.64
N ALA A 5 -16.40 -31.26 1.15
CA ALA A 5 -17.26 -31.84 0.11
C ALA A 5 -18.75 -31.88 0.50
N GLY A 6 -19.42 -30.73 0.53
CA GLY A 6 -20.84 -30.59 0.89
C GLY A 6 -21.14 -30.68 2.39
N VAL A 7 -20.15 -31.01 3.24
CA VAL A 7 -20.32 -31.06 4.70
C VAL A 7 -19.97 -29.70 5.30
N LYS A 8 -20.87 -29.16 6.13
CA LYS A 8 -20.65 -27.89 6.84
C LYS A 8 -19.39 -28.03 7.69
N PRO A 9 -18.35 -27.20 7.48
CA PRO A 9 -17.11 -27.32 8.24
C PRO A 9 -17.42 -27.05 9.72
N MET A 10 -17.39 -28.10 10.54
CA MET A 10 -17.51 -27.97 11.98
C MET A 10 -16.13 -27.67 12.55
N THR A 11 -16.05 -26.66 13.41
CA THR A 11 -14.81 -26.32 14.10
C THR A 11 -14.49 -27.41 15.11
N ILE A 12 -13.32 -28.03 15.00
CA ILE A 12 -12.84 -29.09 15.92
C ILE A 12 -12.84 -28.59 17.38
N ALA A 13 -12.78 -27.27 17.60
CA ALA A 13 -12.74 -26.66 18.92
C ALA A 13 -14.07 -26.77 19.71
N GLY A 14 -15.23 -26.98 19.05
CA GLY A 14 -16.52 -27.17 19.71
C GLY A 14 -16.97 -25.99 20.62
N ARG A 15 -17.89 -26.27 21.56
CA ARG A 15 -18.42 -25.28 22.53
C ARG A 15 -17.31 -24.66 23.39
N VAL A 16 -16.33 -25.47 23.78
CA VAL A 16 -15.22 -25.09 24.69
C VAL A 16 -14.18 -24.16 24.06
N ALA A 17 -14.32 -23.79 22.79
CA ALA A 17 -13.51 -22.73 22.18
C ALA A 17 -13.65 -21.41 22.96
N SER A 18 -14.89 -21.06 23.32
CA SER A 18 -15.20 -19.87 24.10
C SER A 18 -14.77 -20.04 25.56
N GLU A 19 -14.11 -19.02 26.11
CA GLU A 19 -13.71 -18.99 27.52
C GLU A 19 -14.91 -19.02 28.46
N ARG A 20 -15.99 -18.33 28.08
CA ARG A 20 -17.22 -18.26 28.87
C ARG A 20 -17.85 -19.63 29.08
N GLU A 21 -17.90 -20.44 28.01
CA GLU A 21 -18.43 -21.81 28.04
C GLU A 21 -17.57 -22.73 28.91
N ARG A 22 -16.26 -22.50 28.95
CA ARG A 22 -15.36 -23.23 29.84
C ARG A 22 -15.61 -22.89 31.32
N CYS A 23 -15.92 -21.63 31.61
CA CYS A 23 -16.24 -21.18 32.97
C CYS A 23 -17.58 -21.70 33.50
N ILE A 24 -18.56 -21.96 32.62
CA ILE A 24 -19.86 -22.56 32.99
C ILE A 24 -19.68 -24.02 33.46
N GLY A 25 -18.68 -24.71 32.91
CA GLY A 25 -18.33 -26.07 33.29
C GLY A 25 -18.06 -26.97 32.08
N MET A 26 -17.17 -27.94 32.26
CA MET A 26 -16.83 -28.92 31.23
C MET A 26 -17.09 -30.34 31.74
N THR A 27 -17.73 -31.14 30.91
CA THR A 27 -17.82 -32.60 31.11
C THR A 27 -16.44 -33.24 30.95
N ASP A 28 -16.26 -34.46 31.46
CA ASP A 28 -14.96 -35.15 31.37
C ASP A 28 -14.55 -35.43 29.92
N ALA A 29 -15.52 -35.76 29.06
CA ALA A 29 -15.28 -35.93 27.62
C ALA A 29 -14.78 -34.62 26.97
N GLU A 30 -15.39 -33.49 27.32
CA GLU A 30 -14.97 -32.17 26.81
C GLU A 30 -13.57 -31.78 27.30
N ARG A 31 -13.19 -32.15 28.53
CA ARG A 31 -11.82 -31.92 29.04
C ARG A 31 -10.79 -32.75 28.29
N GLN A 32 -11.08 -34.03 28.03
CA GLN A 32 -10.20 -34.89 27.24
C GLN A 32 -10.03 -34.35 25.82
N TRP A 33 -11.13 -33.94 25.19
CA TRP A 33 -11.10 -33.33 23.86
C TRP A 33 -10.29 -32.03 23.85
N ARG A 34 -10.47 -31.17 24.85
CA ARG A 34 -9.70 -29.93 24.97
C ARG A 34 -8.21 -30.19 25.18
N LYS A 35 -7.86 -31.20 25.98
CA LYS A 35 -6.47 -31.62 26.18
C LYS A 35 -5.84 -32.08 24.87
N GLN A 36 -6.58 -32.84 24.05
CA GLN A 36 -6.13 -33.24 22.72
C GLN A 36 -5.96 -32.02 21.81
N TRP A 37 -6.97 -31.15 21.72
CA TRP A 37 -6.91 -29.94 20.90
C TRP A 37 -5.71 -29.05 21.27
N LEU A 38 -5.43 -28.87 22.57
CA LEU A 38 -4.28 -28.09 23.04
C LEU A 38 -2.96 -28.73 22.62
N LYS A 39 -2.88 -30.06 22.64
CA LYS A 39 -1.71 -30.80 22.17
C LYS A 39 -1.54 -30.65 20.66
N ASP A 40 -2.64 -30.64 19.90
CA ASP A 40 -2.62 -30.46 18.45
C ASP A 40 -2.20 -29.05 18.02
N GLN A 41 -2.28 -28.04 18.92
CA GLN A 41 -1.74 -26.71 18.65
C GLN A 41 -0.22 -26.63 18.79
N VAL A 42 0.43 -27.66 19.37
CA VAL A 42 1.88 -27.70 19.48
C VAL A 42 2.47 -28.03 18.11
N LEU A 43 3.12 -27.05 17.51
CA LEU A 43 3.81 -27.18 16.24
C LEU A 43 4.92 -28.23 16.34
N ALA A 44 5.19 -28.90 15.22
CA ALA A 44 6.31 -29.82 15.15
C ALA A 44 7.64 -29.05 15.30
N PRO A 45 8.71 -29.66 15.84
CA PRO A 45 9.97 -28.95 16.11
C PRO A 45 10.65 -28.40 14.84
N ASN A 46 10.30 -28.93 13.68
CA ASN A 46 10.79 -28.49 12.37
C ASN A 46 9.96 -27.35 11.77
N GLU A 47 8.84 -26.95 12.38
CA GLU A 47 7.98 -25.88 11.90
C GLU A 47 8.27 -24.57 12.64
N PRO A 48 8.30 -23.42 11.95
CA PRO A 48 7.99 -23.20 10.54
C PRO A 48 9.18 -23.46 9.59
N VAL A 49 8.93 -24.19 8.49
CA VAL A 49 9.95 -24.44 7.45
C VAL A 49 10.03 -23.25 6.48
N HIS A 50 11.17 -22.56 6.47
CA HIS A 50 11.45 -21.54 5.45
C HIS A 50 12.08 -22.19 4.21
N VAL A 51 11.31 -22.32 3.13
CA VAL A 51 11.80 -22.81 1.84
C VAL A 51 12.27 -21.64 0.98
N GLU A 52 13.58 -21.50 0.81
CA GLU A 52 14.15 -20.40 0.04
C GLU A 52 13.72 -20.42 -1.44
N GLU A 53 13.64 -21.60 -2.03
CA GLU A 53 13.28 -21.81 -3.43
C GLU A 53 11.88 -21.26 -3.71
N TYR A 54 10.93 -21.60 -2.84
CA TYR A 54 9.57 -21.09 -2.91
C TYR A 54 9.50 -19.55 -2.81
N TRP A 55 10.34 -18.95 -1.97
CA TRP A 55 10.42 -17.49 -1.89
C TRP A 55 11.02 -16.87 -3.14
N LYS A 56 12.11 -17.46 -3.66
CA LYS A 56 12.77 -17.01 -4.89
C LYS A 56 11.76 -17.07 -6.03
N GLU A 57 11.21 -18.24 -6.36
CA GLU A 57 10.30 -18.41 -7.49
C GLU A 57 9.09 -17.48 -7.46
N ARG A 58 8.52 -17.23 -6.27
CA ARG A 58 7.37 -16.33 -6.12
C ARG A 58 7.71 -14.84 -6.27
N THR A 59 8.98 -14.44 -6.12
CA THR A 59 9.39 -13.04 -6.17
C THR A 59 10.19 -12.69 -7.43
N ASN A 60 9.69 -11.72 -8.18
CA ASN A 60 10.36 -11.22 -9.38
C ASN A 60 11.78 -10.68 -9.08
N PRO A 61 12.78 -10.89 -9.95
CA PRO A 61 14.16 -10.41 -9.73
C PRO A 61 14.26 -8.90 -9.47
N ILE A 62 13.49 -8.09 -10.21
CA ILE A 62 13.41 -6.63 -10.02
C ILE A 62 12.94 -6.30 -8.59
N ARG A 63 11.94 -7.05 -8.11
CA ARG A 63 11.41 -6.90 -6.75
C ARG A 63 12.42 -7.30 -5.69
N ARG A 64 13.29 -8.28 -5.96
CA ARG A 64 14.38 -8.62 -5.05
C ARG A 64 15.42 -7.52 -5.00
N LEU A 65 15.78 -6.94 -6.14
CA LEU A 65 16.82 -5.92 -6.25
C LEU A 65 16.50 -4.66 -5.44
N TYR A 66 15.34 -4.03 -5.64
CA TYR A 66 15.01 -2.81 -4.91
C TYR A 66 14.71 -3.05 -3.43
N ARG A 67 14.41 -4.31 -3.05
CA ARG A 67 14.06 -4.70 -1.69
C ARG A 67 15.29 -5.02 -0.82
N LYS A 68 16.36 -5.53 -1.43
CA LYS A 68 17.64 -5.87 -0.76
C LYS A 68 18.16 -4.83 0.24
N PRO A 69 18.22 -3.52 -0.04
CA PRO A 69 18.79 -2.57 0.92
C PRO A 69 17.98 -2.50 2.22
N LEU A 70 16.64 -2.53 2.12
CA LEU A 70 15.77 -2.53 3.29
C LEU A 70 15.79 -3.88 4.00
N ASP A 71 15.85 -5.00 3.26
CA ASP A 71 15.99 -6.32 3.89
C ASP A 71 17.27 -6.39 4.74
N ALA A 72 18.42 -5.95 4.22
CA ALA A 72 19.69 -5.94 4.95
C ALA A 72 19.69 -5.02 6.19
N LEU A 73 19.01 -3.87 6.11
CA LEU A 73 18.87 -2.94 7.23
C LEU A 73 18.02 -3.56 8.35
N PHE A 74 16.84 -4.09 8.00
CA PHE A 74 15.89 -4.60 8.98
C PHE A 74 16.26 -5.98 9.53
N GLU A 75 17.07 -6.75 8.80
CA GLU A 75 17.70 -7.97 9.33
C GLU A 75 18.66 -7.64 10.48
N LYS A 76 19.47 -6.59 10.34
CA LYS A 76 20.35 -6.09 11.42
C LYS A 76 19.60 -5.49 12.59
N LEU A 77 18.42 -4.90 12.36
CA LEU A 77 17.58 -4.31 13.41
C LEU A 77 16.62 -5.32 14.07
N SER A 78 16.44 -6.51 13.46
CA SER A 78 15.61 -7.61 13.96
C SER A 78 15.86 -7.99 15.43
N PRO A 79 17.10 -8.13 15.94
CA PRO A 79 17.32 -8.52 17.34
C PRO A 79 16.82 -7.50 18.36
N VAL A 80 16.73 -6.23 17.98
CA VAL A 80 16.26 -5.14 18.87
C VAL A 80 14.74 -4.96 18.78
N LEU A 81 14.19 -5.03 17.56
CA LEU A 81 12.78 -4.74 17.31
C LEU A 81 11.88 -5.98 17.47
N GLY A 82 12.44 -7.17 17.31
CA GLY A 82 11.71 -8.42 17.13
C GLY A 82 11.28 -8.63 15.67
N VAL A 83 11.19 -9.91 15.28
CA VAL A 83 10.99 -10.34 13.88
C VAL A 83 9.72 -9.74 13.25
N ASN A 84 8.61 -9.75 13.99
CA ASN A 84 7.32 -9.26 13.48
C ASN A 84 7.34 -7.74 13.23
N ARG A 85 7.83 -6.96 14.21
CA ARG A 85 7.88 -5.50 14.09
C ARG A 85 8.87 -5.06 13.02
N ALA A 86 10.03 -5.73 12.93
CA ALA A 86 11.01 -5.46 11.88
C ALA A 86 10.42 -5.68 10.48
N ALA A 87 9.61 -6.73 10.29
CA ALA A 87 8.94 -6.99 9.02
C ALA A 87 7.91 -5.89 8.67
N ASP A 88 7.12 -5.43 9.65
CA ASP A 88 6.13 -4.37 9.48
C ASP A 88 6.77 -3.02 9.15
N TYR A 89 7.79 -2.62 9.92
CA TYR A 89 8.49 -1.35 9.68
C TYR A 89 9.22 -1.33 8.34
N ARG A 90 9.81 -2.45 7.92
CA ARG A 90 10.40 -2.58 6.59
C ARG A 90 9.38 -2.36 5.48
N TYR A 91 8.17 -2.89 5.65
CA TYR A 91 7.07 -2.72 4.68
C TYR A 91 6.60 -1.27 4.60
N ILE A 92 6.37 -0.64 5.75
CA ILE A 92 5.92 0.76 5.83
C ILE A 92 6.99 1.70 5.27
N THR A 93 8.24 1.54 5.70
CA THR A 93 9.37 2.37 5.27
C THR A 93 9.58 2.28 3.76
N GLY A 94 9.51 1.07 3.20
CA GLY A 94 9.63 0.89 1.75
C GLY A 94 8.55 1.63 0.97
N LYS A 95 7.28 1.52 1.40
CA LYS A 95 6.18 2.23 0.74
C LYS A 95 6.31 3.74 0.85
N LEU A 96 6.58 4.25 2.06
CA LEU A 96 6.74 5.68 2.29
C LEU A 96 7.93 6.24 1.51
N GLY A 97 9.03 5.51 1.43
CA GLY A 97 10.20 5.88 0.62
C GLY A 97 9.86 6.00 -0.86
N PHE A 98 9.16 5.01 -1.44
CA PHE A 98 8.73 5.08 -2.84
C PHE A 98 7.74 6.22 -3.11
N ILE A 99 6.80 6.46 -2.19
CA ILE A 99 5.86 7.58 -2.31
C ILE A 99 6.60 8.91 -2.27
N ALA A 100 7.52 9.09 -1.32
CA ALA A 100 8.30 10.32 -1.19
C ALA A 100 9.12 10.59 -2.47
N VAL A 101 9.84 9.58 -2.98
CA VAL A 101 10.60 9.71 -4.24
C VAL A 101 9.67 10.02 -5.41
N GLY A 102 8.51 9.35 -5.51
CA GLY A 102 7.52 9.61 -6.56
C GLY A 102 6.96 11.03 -6.52
N VAL A 103 6.62 11.54 -5.34
CA VAL A 103 6.11 12.91 -5.15
C VAL A 103 7.18 13.93 -5.52
N LEU A 104 8.42 13.75 -5.06
CA LEU A 104 9.53 14.66 -5.38
C LEU A 104 9.85 14.65 -6.87
N ALA A 105 9.87 13.47 -7.50
CA ALA A 105 10.10 13.34 -8.94
C ALA A 105 8.98 14.00 -9.75
N ALA A 106 7.72 13.77 -9.39
CA ALA A 106 6.57 14.40 -10.04
C ALA A 106 6.60 15.93 -9.87
N HIS A 107 6.84 16.42 -8.66
CA HIS A 107 6.94 17.85 -8.38
C HIS A 107 8.08 18.50 -9.16
N TYR A 108 9.27 17.89 -9.17
CA TYR A 108 10.41 18.37 -9.94
C TYR A 108 10.10 18.39 -11.44
N TYR A 109 9.47 17.33 -11.95
CA TYR A 109 9.05 17.25 -13.35
C TYR A 109 8.06 18.37 -13.72
N PHE A 110 7.01 18.60 -12.95
CA PHE A 110 6.05 19.67 -13.25
C PHE A 110 6.66 21.07 -13.10
N LYS A 111 7.62 21.24 -12.18
CA LYS A 111 8.27 22.54 -11.94
C LYS A 111 9.22 22.96 -13.06
N TYR A 112 9.96 22.02 -13.67
CA TYR A 112 11.02 22.34 -14.64
C TYR A 112 10.83 21.71 -16.03
N GLY A 113 10.02 20.66 -16.12
CA GLY A 113 9.74 19.88 -17.32
C GLY A 113 8.31 20.07 -17.86
N GLY A 114 7.64 21.15 -17.45
CA GLY A 114 6.32 21.52 -17.96
C GLY A 114 6.27 21.66 -19.48
N ASN A 115 5.08 21.46 -20.05
CA ASN A 115 4.82 21.61 -21.47
C ASN A 115 4.65 23.10 -21.82
N ASP A 116 5.78 23.76 -22.09
CA ASP A 116 5.83 25.13 -22.57
C ASP A 116 5.79 25.20 -24.11
N TRP A 117 5.43 26.36 -24.66
CA TRP A 117 5.43 26.60 -26.12
C TRP A 117 6.79 26.33 -26.80
N THR A 118 7.90 26.41 -26.05
CA THR A 118 9.27 26.18 -26.55
C THR A 118 9.59 24.69 -26.78
N LYS A 119 8.77 23.77 -26.25
CA LYS A 119 9.04 22.33 -26.26
C LYS A 119 7.88 21.57 -26.90
N LYS A 120 8.23 20.53 -27.69
CA LYS A 120 7.24 19.67 -28.35
C LYS A 120 6.62 18.61 -27.42
N GLY A 121 7.27 18.33 -26.28
CA GLY A 121 6.87 17.28 -25.33
C GLY A 121 6.45 17.82 -23.96
N GLY A 122 6.17 16.90 -23.05
CA GLY A 122 5.77 17.24 -21.68
C GLY A 122 4.29 16.97 -21.42
N TRP A 123 3.94 16.76 -20.16
CA TRP A 123 2.55 16.58 -19.77
C TRP A 123 1.77 17.89 -19.91
N ARG A 124 0.67 17.83 -20.66
CA ARG A 124 -0.26 18.96 -20.81
C ARG A 124 -1.25 18.95 -19.65
N VAL A 125 -1.16 19.93 -18.78
CA VAL A 125 -2.13 20.13 -17.69
C VAL A 125 -3.16 21.15 -18.16
N VAL A 126 -4.41 20.72 -18.31
CA VAL A 126 -5.55 21.61 -18.57
C VAL A 126 -6.44 21.58 -17.34
N THR A 127 -6.52 22.70 -16.63
CA THR A 127 -7.40 22.85 -15.47
C THR A 127 -8.81 23.24 -15.92
N SER A 128 -9.82 22.66 -15.27
CA SER A 128 -11.19 23.11 -15.40
C SER A 128 -11.38 24.47 -14.72
N LYS A 129 -12.49 25.13 -15.04
CA LYS A 129 -12.85 26.41 -14.42
C LYS A 129 -13.10 26.19 -12.92
N PRO A 130 -12.60 27.08 -12.04
CA PRO A 130 -12.90 26.99 -10.62
C PRO A 130 -14.38 27.29 -10.38
N ILE A 131 -14.95 26.68 -9.33
CA ILE A 131 -16.30 27.01 -8.87
C ILE A 131 -16.29 28.42 -8.25
N VAL A 132 -17.17 29.31 -8.72
CA VAL A 132 -17.30 30.67 -8.18
C VAL A 132 -18.76 30.91 -7.84
N LEU A 133 -19.03 31.13 -6.55
CA LEU A 133 -20.38 31.32 -5.99
C LEU A 133 -20.71 32.82 -5.83
N PRO A 134 -22.00 33.19 -5.81
CA PRO A 134 -22.42 34.54 -5.45
C PRO A 134 -21.87 34.95 -4.08
N GLY A 135 -21.24 36.13 -4.01
CA GLY A 135 -20.58 36.63 -2.80
C GLY A 135 -19.05 36.44 -2.79
N HIS A 136 -18.49 35.62 -3.69
CA HIS A 136 -17.04 35.60 -3.92
C HIS A 136 -16.60 36.86 -4.71
N PRO A 137 -15.47 37.51 -4.39
CA PRO A 137 -15.03 38.73 -5.08
C PRO A 137 -14.87 38.57 -6.60
N ARG A 138 -14.61 37.34 -7.05
CA ARG A 138 -14.45 36.96 -8.46
C ARG A 138 -15.77 36.61 -9.17
N PHE A 139 -16.92 36.80 -8.53
CA PHE A 139 -18.24 36.56 -9.12
C PHE A 139 -18.74 37.82 -9.86
N PRO A 140 -19.26 37.70 -11.10
CA PRO A 140 -19.33 36.49 -11.93
C PRO A 140 -17.95 36.10 -12.49
N PHE A 141 -17.68 34.80 -12.60
CA PHE A 141 -16.39 34.32 -13.14
C PHE A 141 -16.22 34.75 -14.60
N LYS A 142 -15.25 35.62 -14.84
CA LYS A 142 -14.81 35.99 -16.19
C LYS A 142 -13.64 35.07 -16.59
N SER A 143 -13.79 34.41 -17.74
CA SER A 143 -12.74 33.58 -18.32
C SER A 143 -11.59 34.45 -18.80
N GLU A 144 -10.36 34.08 -18.46
CA GLU A 144 -9.14 34.72 -19.01
C GLU A 144 -8.87 34.25 -20.45
N ARG A 145 -9.40 33.09 -20.83
CA ARG A 145 -9.36 32.56 -22.19
C ARG A 145 -10.60 33.01 -22.94
N VAL A 146 -10.43 33.88 -23.94
CA VAL A 146 -11.52 34.50 -24.71
C VAL A 146 -11.53 33.99 -26.15
N SER A 147 -10.35 33.74 -26.72
CA SER A 147 -10.17 33.24 -28.08
C SER A 147 -9.83 31.76 -28.09
N ASP A 148 -10.13 31.05 -29.19
CA ASP A 148 -9.82 29.63 -29.35
C ASP A 148 -8.32 29.34 -29.26
N ALA A 149 -7.49 30.30 -29.69
CA ALA A 149 -6.04 30.21 -29.61
C ALA A 149 -5.53 30.17 -28.15
N ASP A 150 -6.26 30.75 -27.18
CA ASP A 150 -5.86 30.79 -25.77
C ASP A 150 -5.81 29.41 -25.12
N TYR A 151 -6.54 28.44 -25.67
CA TYR A 151 -6.51 27.07 -25.18
C TYR A 151 -5.23 26.32 -25.59
N ALA A 152 -4.51 26.82 -26.61
CA ALA A 152 -3.30 26.23 -27.16
C ALA A 152 -2.03 27.06 -26.93
N ASP A 153 -2.13 28.20 -26.24
CA ASP A 153 -1.06 29.19 -26.12
C ASP A 153 0.21 28.68 -25.40
N ARG A 154 0.06 27.82 -24.38
CA ARG A 154 1.17 27.24 -23.60
C ARG A 154 2.19 28.29 -23.09
N GLY A 155 1.68 29.46 -22.68
CA GLY A 155 2.49 30.57 -22.18
C GLY A 155 3.27 31.32 -23.27
N PHE A 156 2.88 31.19 -24.54
CA PHE A 156 3.52 31.92 -25.64
C PHE A 156 3.23 33.43 -25.55
N LYS A 157 2.02 33.84 -25.16
CA LYS A 157 1.69 35.26 -24.95
C LYS A 157 2.51 35.94 -23.86
N ASP A 158 2.95 35.19 -22.86
CA ASP A 158 3.80 35.69 -21.77
C ASP A 158 5.29 35.73 -22.16
N SER A 159 5.64 35.30 -23.37
CA SER A 159 7.02 35.27 -23.85
C SER A 159 7.58 36.65 -24.22
N VAL A 160 8.90 36.74 -24.29
CA VAL A 160 9.61 37.97 -24.68
C VAL A 160 9.37 38.35 -26.14
N LEU A 161 8.87 37.43 -26.98
CA LEU A 161 8.68 37.67 -28.41
C LEU A 161 7.44 38.51 -28.75
N ILE A 162 6.48 38.60 -27.82
CA ILE A 162 5.22 39.34 -28.01
C ILE A 162 5.20 40.65 -27.20
N LYS A 163 6.20 40.89 -26.33
CA LYS A 163 6.38 42.16 -25.62
C LYS A 163 7.04 43.22 -26.49
#